data_AF-A0A517PJ90-F1
#
_entry.id   AF-A0A517PJ90-F1
#
_cell.length_a   1.000
_cell.length_b   1.000
_cell.length_c   1.000
_cell.angle_alpha   90.00
_cell.angle_beta   90.00
_cell.angle_gamma   90.00
#
_symmetry.space_group_name_H-M   'P 1'
#
loop_
_entity.id
_entity.type
_entity.pdbx_description
1 polymer ?
#
loop_
_entity_poly.entity_id
_entity_poly.type
_entity_poly.pdbx_seq_one_letter_code
_entity_poly.pdbx_strand_id
1 'polypeptide(L)'
;MTDHRINRPFFQSLLVAITVLATSLASHEHLSAAPGPMTPQELQAFGKEIQQTAYSQDAAKFRALFDWTTFINRVLGGYEQNPAVKEAIQPVRKQLETAYSENNQGIDSEILAEVGSGADYRFLAMRKEDNQFKVIFRFLRPDWTLNYQALIIEKQASGELKIVDIDSLSTGELISQSLQRLYLPEIYKAHLDVKDKLSDQEKSRIINQKKRYDFLTAATDKTDPFQTYTQLPNEYKNEKIVLLFLAQNTIETENDKKYQSVLGAYRKYHPQDPAAELLSIDYFSMTKQYKQALESIDRLTAAIKTTDPYLYSVRSGVLIEMGDHNLAGKYASKASELEPDLLQPYLHLINLSVMQGQFDASIKYLDVLNSKFGFAYEDLDLSELDNFDKFTASPQFKQWQSVKKVAAQPKEGSVN
;
A
#
# COMPACT_ATOMS: atom_id res chain seq x y z
N MET A 1 48.43 60.92 -44.13
CA MET A 1 47.86 60.20 -45.29
C MET A 1 46.35 60.16 -45.07
N THR A 2 45.59 61.26 -45.21
CA THR A 2 45.03 61.83 -46.46
C THR A 2 44.41 60.80 -47.39
N ASP A 3 43.12 60.52 -47.23
CA ASP A 3 42.03 60.85 -48.17
C ASP A 3 40.68 60.49 -47.47
N HIS A 4 39.72 61.40 -47.20
CA HIS A 4 38.75 62.06 -48.11
C HIS A 4 37.94 61.03 -48.92
N ARG A 5 36.60 61.02 -49.01
CA ARG A 5 35.49 61.95 -48.68
C ARG A 5 34.23 61.23 -49.28
N ILE A 6 32.97 61.31 -48.81
CA ILE A 6 31.92 62.29 -49.20
C ILE A 6 30.52 61.63 -48.95
N ASN A 7 29.70 62.25 -48.07
CA ASN A 7 28.34 62.83 -48.25
C ASN A 7 27.12 61.87 -48.21
N ARG A 8 26.21 61.91 -47.22
CA ARG A 8 25.15 62.93 -46.84
C ARG A 8 23.87 62.84 -47.73
N PRO A 9 22.67 63.40 -47.38
CA PRO A 9 21.97 63.66 -46.08
C PRO A 9 20.39 63.57 -46.09
N PHE A 10 19.74 63.93 -44.96
CA PHE A 10 18.34 64.39 -44.71
C PHE A 10 17.19 63.34 -44.61
N PHE A 11 16.13 63.45 -43.78
CA PHE A 11 15.33 64.59 -43.28
C PHE A 11 14.67 64.35 -41.88
N GLN A 12 14.52 65.47 -41.15
CA GLN A 12 13.67 65.93 -40.01
C GLN A 12 12.44 65.06 -39.58
N SER A 13 11.97 64.99 -38.31
CA SER A 13 11.50 66.06 -37.39
C SER A 13 11.25 65.48 -35.96
N LEU A 14 11.79 66.06 -34.85
CA LEU A 14 11.15 66.89 -33.78
C LEU A 14 9.84 66.32 -33.17
N LEU A 15 9.64 66.08 -31.86
CA LEU A 15 9.58 67.07 -30.76
C LEU A 15 9.55 66.42 -29.34
N VAL A 16 10.36 66.98 -28.43
CA VAL A 16 10.17 67.27 -26.97
C VAL A 16 9.13 66.49 -26.14
N ALA A 17 9.58 65.85 -25.03
CA ALA A 17 9.14 66.18 -23.65
C ALA A 17 9.88 65.34 -22.59
N ILE A 18 10.67 66.00 -21.75
CA ILE A 18 11.10 65.53 -20.43
C ILE A 18 10.13 66.14 -19.42
N THR A 19 9.39 65.35 -18.63
CA THR A 19 9.36 65.41 -17.14
C THR A 19 8.26 64.55 -16.48
N VAL A 20 8.72 63.83 -15.44
CA VAL A 20 8.09 63.55 -14.13
C VAL A 20 7.05 62.41 -13.99
N LEU A 21 7.49 61.47 -13.13
CA LEU A 21 6.80 60.49 -12.29
C LEU A 21 5.28 60.29 -12.45
N ALA A 22 4.92 59.05 -12.74
CA ALA A 22 3.78 58.39 -12.11
C ALA A 22 4.23 57.01 -11.61
N THR A 23 4.26 56.85 -10.29
CA THR A 23 4.31 55.56 -9.60
C THR A 23 3.09 54.73 -10.00
N SER A 24 3.28 53.71 -10.84
CA SER A 24 2.35 52.59 -10.91
C SER A 24 2.88 51.47 -10.01
N LEU A 25 2.30 51.36 -8.82
CA LEU A 25 2.23 50.09 -8.10
C LEU A 25 1.50 49.12 -9.02
N ALA A 26 2.27 48.35 -9.79
CA ALA A 26 1.76 47.13 -10.38
C ALA A 26 1.64 46.15 -9.22
N SER A 27 0.43 46.06 -8.66
CA SER A 27 0.00 44.87 -7.94
C SER A 27 0.26 43.70 -8.89
N HIS A 28 1.32 42.93 -8.65
CA HIS A 28 1.42 41.59 -9.20
C HIS A 28 0.33 40.77 -8.50
N GLU A 29 -0.90 40.89 -8.98
CA GLU A 29 -1.78 39.74 -9.01
C GLU A 29 -1.06 38.71 -9.86
N HIS A 30 -0.31 37.82 -9.20
CA HIS A 30 -0.04 36.51 -9.75
C HIS A 30 -1.40 35.88 -10.02
N LEU A 31 -1.95 36.10 -11.22
CA LEU A 31 -2.84 35.13 -11.83
C LEU A 31 -2.02 33.85 -11.92
N SER A 32 -2.10 33.03 -10.88
CA SER A 32 -1.64 31.65 -10.92
C SER A 32 -2.39 31.01 -12.08
N ALA A 33 -1.70 30.78 -13.20
CA ALA A 33 -2.26 30.02 -14.30
C ALA A 33 -2.77 28.70 -13.70
N ALA A 34 -4.01 28.32 -14.04
CA ALA A 34 -4.58 27.08 -13.56
C ALA A 34 -3.57 25.94 -13.78
N PRO A 35 -3.29 25.12 -12.76
CA PRO A 35 -2.22 24.15 -12.86
C PRO A 35 -2.46 23.24 -14.06
N GLY A 36 -1.43 23.09 -14.90
CA GLY A 36 -1.47 22.20 -16.06
C GLY A 36 -1.75 20.75 -15.65
N PRO A 37 -2.20 19.90 -16.59
CA PRO A 37 -2.54 18.52 -16.30
C PRO A 37 -1.36 17.78 -15.65
N MET A 38 -1.68 16.85 -14.73
CA MET A 38 -0.68 16.02 -14.08
C MET A 38 0.06 15.16 -15.11
N THR A 39 1.39 15.18 -15.05
CA THR A 39 2.26 14.45 -15.97
C THR A 39 2.74 13.12 -15.37
N PRO A 40 3.10 12.12 -16.20
CA PRO A 40 3.72 10.89 -15.71
C PRO A 40 5.04 11.12 -14.94
N GLN A 41 5.81 12.15 -15.30
CA GLN A 41 7.07 12.46 -14.62
C GLN A 41 6.83 13.01 -13.20
N GLU A 42 5.85 13.90 -13.03
CA GLU A 42 5.44 14.41 -11.71
C GLU A 42 4.97 13.26 -10.81
N LEU A 43 4.12 12.37 -11.31
CA LEU A 43 3.66 11.20 -10.56
C LEU A 43 4.80 10.25 -10.16
N GLN A 44 5.80 10.09 -11.03
CA GLN A 44 6.92 9.19 -10.76
C GLN A 44 7.81 9.77 -9.68
N ALA A 45 8.06 11.08 -9.74
CA ALA A 45 8.79 11.80 -8.70
C ALA A 45 8.03 11.74 -7.37
N PHE A 46 6.71 11.97 -7.38
CA PHE A 46 5.88 11.95 -6.18
C PHE A 46 5.81 10.56 -5.54
N GLY A 47 5.69 9.49 -6.33
CA GLY A 47 5.76 8.12 -5.82
C GLY A 47 7.10 7.82 -5.12
N LYS A 48 8.22 8.29 -5.67
CA LYS A 48 9.53 8.15 -5.03
C LYS A 48 9.65 9.00 -3.76
N GLU A 49 9.10 10.20 -3.77
CA GLU A 49 9.07 11.09 -2.60
C GLU A 49 8.29 10.48 -1.44
N ILE A 50 7.12 9.90 -1.71
CA ILE A 50 6.31 9.19 -0.70
C ILE A 50 7.14 8.06 -0.06
N GLN A 51 7.74 7.20 -0.89
CA GLN A 51 8.57 6.09 -0.42
C GLN A 51 9.75 6.60 0.44
N GLN A 52 10.51 7.57 -0.07
CA GLN A 52 11.67 8.13 0.62
C GLN A 52 11.27 8.74 1.97
N THR A 53 10.16 9.46 2.00
CA THR A 53 9.69 10.11 3.21
C THR A 53 9.26 9.08 4.26
N ALA A 54 8.56 8.01 3.85
CA ALA A 54 8.22 6.89 4.73
C ALA A 54 9.47 6.23 5.35
N TYR A 55 10.47 5.91 4.53
CA TYR A 55 11.73 5.31 5.00
C TYR A 55 12.56 6.26 5.87
N SER A 56 12.49 7.57 5.63
CA SER A 56 13.18 8.55 6.47
C SER A 56 12.54 8.73 7.85
N GLN A 57 11.35 8.16 8.07
CA GLN A 57 10.57 8.29 9.30
C GLN A 57 10.26 9.77 9.68
N ASP A 58 10.32 10.68 8.70
CA ASP A 58 9.96 12.09 8.87
C ASP A 58 8.43 12.24 8.80
N ALA A 59 7.80 12.05 9.95
CA ALA A 59 6.35 12.01 10.03
C ALA A 59 5.68 13.34 9.63
N ALA A 60 6.33 14.48 9.88
CA ALA A 60 5.80 15.78 9.48
C ALA A 60 5.78 15.93 7.96
N LYS A 61 6.88 15.57 7.29
CA LYS A 61 6.93 15.57 5.81
C LYS A 61 5.96 14.57 5.22
N PHE A 62 5.85 13.37 5.79
CA PHE A 62 4.96 12.34 5.25
C PHE A 62 3.49 12.80 5.34
N ARG A 63 3.08 13.38 6.46
CA ARG A 63 1.73 13.96 6.62
C ARG A 63 1.45 15.10 5.66
N ALA A 64 2.44 15.92 5.35
CA ALA A 64 2.30 17.02 4.40
C ALA A 64 2.03 16.54 2.96
N LEU A 65 2.25 15.26 2.65
CA LEU A 65 1.90 14.68 1.35
C LEU A 65 0.39 14.46 1.18
N PHE A 66 -0.39 14.53 2.26
CA PHE A 66 -1.84 14.32 2.23
C PHE A 66 -2.62 15.62 2.13
N ASP A 67 -3.73 15.59 1.42
CA ASP A 67 -4.80 16.58 1.53
C ASP A 67 -5.90 16.02 2.44
N TRP A 68 -5.75 16.31 3.73
CA TRP A 68 -6.70 15.88 4.76
C TRP A 68 -8.09 16.47 4.59
N THR A 69 -8.21 17.66 3.98
CA THR A 69 -9.52 18.29 3.75
C THR A 69 -10.31 17.48 2.74
N THR A 70 -9.70 17.14 1.61
CA THR A 70 -10.34 16.30 0.58
C THR A 70 -10.60 14.89 1.11
N PHE A 71 -9.68 14.32 1.89
CA PHE A 71 -9.89 13.03 2.54
C PHE A 71 -11.12 13.03 3.47
N ILE A 72 -11.24 14.01 4.39
CA ILE A 72 -12.40 14.14 5.29
C ILE A 72 -13.69 14.36 4.50
N ASN A 73 -13.64 15.13 3.42
CA ASN A 73 -14.80 15.31 2.54
C ASN A 73 -15.24 14.00 1.88
N ARG A 74 -14.32 13.07 1.60
CA ARG A 74 -14.67 11.72 1.11
C ARG A 74 -15.34 10.87 2.19
N VAL A 75 -14.92 11.02 3.46
CA VAL A 75 -15.54 10.34 4.61
C VAL A 75 -16.98 10.81 4.83
N LEU A 76 -17.23 12.13 4.81
CA LEU A 76 -18.50 12.72 5.24
C LEU A 76 -19.41 13.20 4.11
N GLY A 77 -18.88 13.43 2.91
CA GLY A 77 -19.55 14.20 1.85
C GLY A 77 -20.89 13.63 1.38
N GLY A 78 -21.10 12.31 1.51
CA GLY A 78 -22.38 11.66 1.21
C GLY A 78 -23.51 11.95 2.20
N TYR A 79 -23.19 12.42 3.41
CA TYR A 79 -24.16 12.84 4.43
C TYR A 79 -24.37 14.35 4.44
N GLU A 80 -23.34 15.12 4.09
CA GLU A 80 -23.37 16.59 4.14
C GLU A 80 -24.18 17.26 3.02
N GLN A 81 -24.72 16.48 2.09
CA GLN A 81 -25.64 16.97 1.06
C GLN A 81 -26.94 17.52 1.66
N ASN A 82 -27.37 16.99 2.82
CA ASN A 82 -28.50 17.52 3.57
C ASN A 82 -28.00 18.55 4.58
N PRO A 83 -28.43 19.84 4.50
CA PRO A 83 -27.93 20.89 5.40
C PRO A 83 -28.17 20.59 6.88
N ALA A 84 -29.29 19.95 7.24
CA ALA A 84 -29.60 19.62 8.62
C ALA A 84 -28.69 18.53 9.16
N VAL A 85 -28.37 17.52 8.34
CA VAL A 85 -27.41 16.47 8.68
C VAL A 85 -26.01 17.06 8.78
N LYS A 86 -25.62 17.91 7.82
CA LYS A 86 -24.32 18.61 7.83
C LYS A 86 -24.12 19.39 9.13
N GLU A 87 -25.14 20.12 9.58
CA GLU A 87 -25.11 20.84 10.86
C GLU A 87 -25.00 19.87 12.04
N ALA A 88 -25.79 18.79 12.04
CA ALA A 88 -25.79 17.80 13.13
C ALA A 88 -24.48 17.01 13.26
N ILE A 89 -23.77 16.73 12.15
CA ILE A 89 -22.48 16.00 12.17
C ILE A 89 -21.26 16.92 12.31
N GLN A 90 -21.42 18.23 12.54
CA GLN A 90 -20.29 19.13 12.79
C GLN A 90 -19.33 18.66 13.90
N PRO A 91 -19.81 18.07 15.02
CA PRO A 91 -18.90 17.50 16.02
C PRO A 91 -18.01 16.38 15.46
N VAL A 92 -18.56 15.50 14.62
CA VAL A 92 -17.81 14.42 13.95
C VAL A 92 -16.77 15.00 12.99
N ARG A 93 -17.17 15.98 12.17
CA ARG A 93 -16.26 16.70 11.28
C ARG A 93 -15.10 17.32 12.06
N LYS A 94 -15.38 18.05 13.14
CA LYS A 94 -14.36 18.68 13.97
C LYS A 94 -13.41 17.66 14.60
N GLN A 95 -13.93 16.49 15.01
CA GLN A 95 -13.10 15.40 15.52
C GLN A 95 -12.17 14.86 14.43
N LEU A 96 -12.67 14.66 13.21
CA LEU A 96 -11.86 14.27 12.06
C LEU A 96 -10.82 15.32 11.69
N GLU A 97 -11.18 16.60 11.63
CA GLU A 97 -10.25 17.70 11.34
C GLU A 97 -9.18 17.87 12.43
N THR A 98 -9.51 17.52 13.67
CA THR A 98 -8.53 17.49 14.76
C THR A 98 -7.60 16.30 14.63
N ALA A 99 -8.11 15.11 14.32
CA ALA A 99 -7.33 13.88 14.19
C ALA A 99 -6.43 13.88 12.94
N TYR A 100 -6.98 14.27 11.79
CA TYR A 100 -6.33 14.26 10.49
C TYR A 100 -5.93 15.68 10.10
N SER A 101 -4.73 16.06 10.52
CA SER A 101 -4.13 17.34 10.18
C SER A 101 -2.62 17.16 9.98
N GLU A 102 -1.95 18.20 9.47
CA GLU A 102 -0.49 18.18 9.31
C GLU A 102 0.27 17.94 10.63
N ASN A 103 -0.38 18.24 11.77
CA ASN A 103 0.23 18.22 13.10
C ASN A 103 -0.22 17.06 14.00
N ASN A 104 -1.19 16.24 13.57
CA ASN A 104 -1.76 15.19 14.41
C ASN A 104 -1.76 13.82 13.70
N GLN A 105 -1.67 12.75 14.48
CA GLN A 105 -1.50 11.38 13.97
C GLN A 105 -2.78 10.88 13.26
N GLY A 106 -2.64 10.41 12.02
CA GLY A 106 -3.71 9.77 11.24
C GLY A 106 -3.28 8.45 10.61
N ILE A 107 -3.79 8.15 9.41
CA ILE A 107 -3.51 6.92 8.64
C ILE A 107 -2.03 6.82 8.25
N ASP A 108 -1.35 7.96 8.16
CA ASP A 108 0.10 8.05 8.02
C ASP A 108 0.85 7.31 9.14
N SER A 109 0.32 7.34 10.36
CA SER A 109 1.03 6.85 11.53
C SER A 109 1.13 5.32 11.55
N GLU A 110 0.13 4.60 11.04
CA GLU A 110 0.21 3.15 10.86
C GLU A 110 1.31 2.79 9.85
N ILE A 111 1.32 3.44 8.67
CA ILE A 111 2.34 3.20 7.64
C ILE A 111 3.73 3.47 8.20
N LEU A 112 3.92 4.60 8.88
CA LEU A 112 5.22 4.95 9.46
C LEU A 112 5.64 3.99 10.57
N ALA A 113 4.73 3.58 11.46
CA ALA A 113 5.02 2.65 12.55
C ALA A 113 5.45 1.26 12.03
N GLU A 114 4.75 0.74 11.02
CA GLU A 114 5.08 -0.52 10.37
C GLU A 114 6.42 -0.44 9.65
N VAL A 115 6.67 0.64 8.89
CA VAL A 115 7.96 0.88 8.23
C VAL A 115 9.09 0.99 9.26
N GLY A 116 8.87 1.70 10.37
CA GLY A 116 9.81 1.80 11.48
C GLY A 116 10.07 0.45 12.17
N SER A 117 9.14 -0.49 12.05
CA SER A 117 9.25 -1.87 12.54
C SER A 117 9.84 -2.84 11.51
N GLY A 118 10.25 -2.35 10.33
CA GLY A 118 10.90 -3.14 9.28
C GLY A 118 10.02 -3.49 8.09
N ALA A 119 8.81 -2.94 7.98
CA ALA A 119 7.98 -3.14 6.79
C ALA A 119 8.62 -2.49 5.55
N ASP A 120 8.50 -3.17 4.41
CA ASP A 120 8.89 -2.63 3.12
C ASP A 120 7.70 -1.95 2.43
N TYR A 121 7.77 -0.62 2.35
CA TYR A 121 6.79 0.23 1.68
C TYR A 121 7.32 0.74 0.35
N ARG A 122 7.10 -0.03 -0.72
CA ARG A 122 7.76 0.13 -2.01
C ARG A 122 6.85 0.68 -3.10
N PHE A 123 7.23 1.79 -3.72
CA PHE A 123 6.61 2.31 -4.93
C PHE A 123 6.88 1.38 -6.13
N LEU A 124 5.80 0.94 -6.78
CA LEU A 124 5.85 0.00 -7.91
C LEU A 124 5.55 0.67 -9.24
N ALA A 125 4.48 1.47 -9.31
CA ALA A 125 3.96 1.96 -10.59
C ALA A 125 3.03 3.16 -10.42
N MET A 126 2.76 3.84 -11.53
CA MET A 126 1.72 4.87 -11.62
C MET A 126 0.63 4.37 -12.55
N ARG A 127 -0.62 4.79 -12.29
CA ARG A 127 -1.76 4.48 -13.13
C ARG A 127 -2.67 5.67 -13.33
N LYS A 128 -3.40 5.63 -14.44
CA LYS A 128 -4.60 6.43 -14.65
C LYS A 128 -5.77 5.47 -14.88
N GLU A 129 -6.76 5.49 -14.00
CA GLU A 129 -7.96 4.65 -14.05
C GLU A 129 -9.18 5.52 -13.76
N ASP A 130 -10.24 5.44 -14.56
CA ASP A 130 -11.48 6.20 -14.35
C ASP A 130 -11.28 7.70 -14.08
N ASN A 131 -10.30 8.28 -14.80
CA ASN A 131 -9.87 9.68 -14.68
C ASN A 131 -9.22 10.06 -13.33
N GLN A 132 -8.89 9.09 -12.48
CA GLN A 132 -8.08 9.25 -11.29
C GLN A 132 -6.64 8.84 -11.57
N PHE A 133 -5.70 9.61 -11.04
CA PHE A 133 -4.30 9.21 -11.00
C PHE A 133 -4.02 8.46 -9.70
N LYS A 134 -3.30 7.35 -9.82
CA LYS A 134 -2.94 6.49 -8.70
C LYS A 134 -1.44 6.21 -8.72
N VAL A 135 -0.82 6.13 -7.55
CA VAL A 135 0.51 5.54 -7.37
C VAL A 135 0.36 4.27 -6.55
N ILE A 136 0.98 3.19 -7.01
CA ILE A 136 0.81 1.84 -6.47
C ILE A 136 2.00 1.49 -5.61
N PHE A 137 1.73 1.05 -4.39
CA PHE A 137 2.71 0.62 -3.41
C PHE A 137 2.50 -0.85 -3.06
N ARG A 138 3.61 -1.59 -2.94
CA ARG A 138 3.67 -2.83 -2.14
C ARG A 138 3.92 -2.41 -0.70
N PHE A 139 3.08 -2.90 0.20
CA PHE A 139 3.27 -2.77 1.64
C PHE A 139 3.41 -4.17 2.22
N LEU A 140 4.66 -4.55 2.48
CA LEU A 140 5.02 -5.86 2.99
C LEU A 140 5.47 -5.72 4.44
N ARG A 141 4.65 -6.21 5.37
CA ARG A 141 4.93 -6.13 6.82
C ARG A 141 6.02 -7.12 7.24
N PRO A 142 6.63 -6.97 8.43
CA PRO A 142 7.70 -7.86 8.91
C PRO A 142 7.26 -9.32 9.05
N ASP A 143 5.96 -9.56 9.25
CA ASP A 143 5.33 -10.89 9.31
C ASP A 143 5.01 -11.47 7.92
N TRP A 144 5.45 -10.80 6.84
CA TRP A 144 5.19 -11.15 5.44
C TRP A 144 3.76 -10.93 4.95
N THR A 145 2.92 -10.28 5.76
CA THR A 145 1.59 -9.87 5.33
C THR A 145 1.71 -8.87 4.18
N LEU A 146 1.17 -9.26 3.02
CA LEU A 146 1.16 -8.44 1.80
C LEU A 146 -0.10 -7.58 1.73
N ASN A 147 0.09 -6.30 1.44
CA ASN A 147 -0.95 -5.44 0.94
C ASN A 147 -0.46 -4.64 -0.27
N TYR A 148 -1.36 -4.35 -1.20
CA TYR A 148 -1.12 -3.34 -2.22
C TYR A 148 -1.99 -2.12 -1.92
N GLN A 149 -1.37 -0.96 -1.94
CA GLN A 149 -2.05 0.31 -1.73
C GLN A 149 -1.98 1.15 -2.99
N ALA A 150 -3.14 1.51 -3.53
CA ALA A 150 -3.27 2.47 -4.61
C ALA A 150 -3.62 3.84 -4.02
N LEU A 151 -2.61 4.70 -3.87
CA LEU A 151 -2.76 6.05 -3.37
C LEU A 151 -3.36 6.92 -4.48
N ILE A 152 -4.51 7.52 -4.22
CA ILE A 152 -5.19 8.40 -5.18
C ILE A 152 -4.57 9.78 -5.08
N ILE A 153 -4.13 10.32 -6.21
CA ILE A 153 -3.38 11.57 -6.30
C ILE A 153 -4.22 12.64 -7.00
N GLU A 154 -4.25 13.83 -6.40
CA GLU A 154 -4.82 15.03 -7.02
C GLU A 154 -3.77 16.14 -7.08
N LYS A 155 -3.92 17.02 -8.09
CA LYS A 155 -3.11 18.21 -8.24
C LYS A 155 -3.89 19.40 -7.70
N GLN A 156 -3.38 20.01 -6.64
CA GLN A 156 -3.97 21.17 -5.98
C GLN A 156 -3.90 22.40 -6.90
N ALA A 157 -4.70 23.43 -6.60
CA ALA A 157 -4.67 24.70 -7.33
C ALA A 157 -3.29 25.39 -7.30
N SER A 158 -2.47 25.12 -6.28
CA SER A 158 -1.07 25.55 -6.17
C SER A 158 -0.13 24.84 -7.15
N GLY A 159 -0.56 23.73 -7.75
CA GLY A 159 0.27 22.84 -8.56
C GLY A 159 0.90 21.68 -7.79
N GLU A 160 0.79 21.64 -6.45
CA GLU A 160 1.29 20.54 -5.63
C GLU A 160 0.47 19.26 -5.84
N LEU A 161 1.15 18.11 -5.80
CA LEU A 161 0.49 16.80 -5.75
C LEU A 161 0.21 16.42 -4.30
N LYS A 162 -0.98 15.89 -4.05
CA LYS A 162 -1.40 15.41 -2.73
C LYS A 162 -2.07 14.05 -2.84
N ILE A 163 -1.86 13.23 -1.82
CA ILE A 163 -2.62 12.01 -1.58
C ILE A 163 -3.96 12.41 -0.99
N VAL A 164 -5.05 11.97 -1.61
CA VAL A 164 -6.41 12.33 -1.21
C VAL A 164 -7.21 11.16 -0.65
N ASP A 165 -6.75 9.92 -0.87
CA ASP A 165 -7.24 8.68 -0.25
C ASP A 165 -6.32 7.51 -0.64
N ILE A 166 -6.55 6.35 -0.01
CA ILE A 166 -5.82 5.11 -0.25
C ILE A 166 -6.83 4.01 -0.55
N ASP A 167 -6.72 3.38 -1.71
CA ASP A 167 -7.43 2.16 -2.07
C ASP A 167 -6.57 0.95 -1.66
N SER A 168 -7.01 0.24 -0.62
CA SER A 168 -6.26 -0.85 -0.02
C SER A 168 -6.78 -2.19 -0.52
N LEU A 169 -5.90 -3.03 -1.06
CA LEU A 169 -6.28 -4.32 -1.63
C LEU A 169 -6.67 -5.34 -0.53
N SER A 170 -6.09 -5.24 0.66
CA SER A 170 -6.42 -6.13 1.80
C SER A 170 -7.82 -5.89 2.36
N THR A 171 -8.27 -4.63 2.42
CA THR A 171 -9.66 -4.27 2.81
C THR A 171 -10.59 -4.26 1.61
N GLY A 172 -10.00 -4.10 0.42
CA GLY A 172 -10.68 -3.98 -0.83
C GLY A 172 -11.59 -2.74 -0.91
N GLU A 173 -11.27 -1.70 -0.19
CA GLU A 173 -12.02 -0.46 -0.17
C GLU A 173 -11.10 0.73 0.09
N LEU A 174 -11.64 1.93 -0.10
CA LEU A 174 -10.96 3.16 0.27
C LEU A 174 -10.86 3.27 1.80
N ILE A 175 -9.74 3.78 2.29
CA ILE A 175 -9.58 4.03 3.73
C ILE A 175 -10.61 5.05 4.23
N SER A 176 -11.03 6.02 3.40
CA SER A 176 -12.14 6.92 3.75
C SER A 176 -13.47 6.18 4.01
N GLN A 177 -13.72 5.05 3.33
CA GLN A 177 -14.90 4.22 3.53
C GLN A 177 -14.80 3.39 4.82
N SER A 178 -13.61 2.88 5.13
CA SER A 178 -13.35 2.22 6.42
C SER A 178 -13.52 3.21 7.58
N LEU A 179 -13.03 4.44 7.43
CA LEU A 179 -13.17 5.49 8.43
C LEU A 179 -14.61 5.99 8.57
N GLN A 180 -15.34 6.13 7.46
CA GLN A 180 -16.77 6.44 7.49
C GLN A 180 -17.54 5.43 8.34
N ARG A 181 -17.20 4.14 8.22
CA ARG A 181 -17.81 3.07 9.01
C ARG A 181 -17.46 3.20 10.49
N LEU A 182 -16.21 3.56 10.82
CA LEU A 182 -15.79 3.77 12.20
C LEU A 182 -16.63 4.84 12.91
N TYR A 183 -16.96 5.93 12.21
CA TYR A 183 -17.77 7.05 12.72
C TYR A 183 -19.28 6.90 12.52
N LEU A 184 -19.73 5.75 12.00
CA LEU A 184 -21.13 5.53 11.69
C LEU A 184 -22.06 5.59 12.92
N PRO A 185 -21.68 5.18 14.14
CA PRO A 185 -22.55 5.35 15.32
C PRO A 185 -22.92 6.81 15.60
N GLU A 186 -21.94 7.72 15.54
CA GLU A 186 -22.13 9.15 15.75
C GLU A 186 -22.92 9.78 14.61
N ILE A 187 -22.61 9.41 13.36
CA ILE A 187 -23.35 9.84 12.17
C ILE A 187 -24.81 9.38 12.26
N TYR A 188 -25.06 8.13 12.66
CA TYR A 188 -26.40 7.58 12.84
C TYR A 188 -27.18 8.36 13.90
N LYS A 189 -26.56 8.65 15.05
CA LYS A 189 -27.17 9.46 16.11
C LYS A 189 -27.55 10.86 15.60
N ALA A 190 -26.66 11.54 14.89
CA ALA A 190 -26.94 12.84 14.30
C ALA A 190 -28.12 12.82 13.31
N HIS A 191 -28.28 11.75 12.52
CA HIS A 191 -29.44 11.59 11.65
C HIS A 191 -30.74 11.43 12.45
N LEU A 192 -30.71 10.75 13.60
CA LEU A 192 -31.90 10.63 14.47
C LEU A 192 -32.33 11.98 15.04
N ASP A 193 -31.38 12.85 15.39
CA ASP A 193 -31.65 14.19 15.94
C ASP A 193 -32.38 15.10 14.93
N VAL A 194 -32.16 14.87 13.63
CA VAL A 194 -32.81 15.62 12.53
C VAL A 194 -33.78 14.77 11.71
N LYS A 195 -34.29 13.67 12.27
CA LYS A 195 -35.12 12.67 11.55
C LYS A 195 -36.32 13.26 10.79
N ASP A 196 -36.90 14.35 11.29
CA ASP A 196 -38.07 15.02 10.70
C ASP A 196 -37.70 15.84 9.45
N LYS A 197 -36.40 16.06 9.22
CA LYS A 197 -35.82 16.75 8.05
C LYS A 197 -35.20 15.79 7.04
N LEU A 198 -35.38 14.48 7.21
CA LEU A 198 -34.88 13.44 6.32
C LEU A 198 -35.98 12.95 5.38
N SER A 199 -35.61 12.74 4.11
CA SER A 199 -36.39 11.94 3.18
C SER A 199 -36.46 10.47 3.61
N ASP A 200 -37.46 9.74 3.11
CA ASP A 200 -37.58 8.30 3.39
C ASP A 200 -36.36 7.51 2.86
N GLN A 201 -35.79 7.95 1.73
CA GLN A 201 -34.57 7.36 1.19
C GLN A 201 -33.38 7.54 2.13
N GLU A 202 -33.20 8.73 2.73
CA GLU A 202 -32.13 8.98 3.69
C GLU A 202 -32.31 8.16 4.97
N LYS A 203 -33.55 8.08 5.48
CA LYS A 203 -33.90 7.25 6.64
C LYS A 203 -33.59 5.78 6.38
N SER A 204 -34.05 5.24 5.24
CA SER A 204 -33.76 3.86 4.85
C SER A 204 -32.26 3.64 4.71
N ARG A 205 -31.53 4.55 4.04
CA ARG A 205 -30.08 4.45 3.85
C ARG A 205 -29.33 4.35 5.17
N ILE A 206 -29.61 5.24 6.14
CA ILE A 206 -28.86 5.28 7.40
C ILE A 206 -29.20 4.09 8.32
N ILE A 207 -30.47 3.64 8.33
CA ILE A 207 -30.88 2.41 9.03
C ILE A 207 -30.15 1.19 8.46
N ASN A 208 -30.09 1.10 7.14
CA ASN A 208 -29.44 0.02 6.44
C ASN A 208 -27.93 -0.03 6.67
N GLN A 209 -27.26 1.12 6.62
CA GLN A 209 -25.85 1.22 6.99
C GLN A 209 -25.60 0.80 8.44
N LYS A 210 -26.48 1.19 9.38
CA LYS A 210 -26.37 0.79 10.79
C LYS A 210 -26.52 -0.72 10.98
N LYS A 211 -27.45 -1.38 10.27
CA LYS A 211 -27.57 -2.85 10.31
C LYS A 211 -26.28 -3.54 9.84
N ARG A 212 -25.68 -3.03 8.76
CA ARG A 212 -24.41 -3.54 8.26
C ARG A 212 -23.27 -3.30 9.25
N TYR A 213 -23.20 -2.11 9.86
CA TYR A 213 -22.24 -1.81 10.91
C TYR A 213 -22.37 -2.76 12.09
N ASP A 214 -23.58 -2.96 12.59
CA ASP A 214 -23.83 -3.84 13.74
C ASP A 214 -23.39 -5.28 13.48
N PHE A 215 -23.51 -5.74 12.24
CA PHE A 215 -22.95 -7.02 11.83
C PHE A 215 -21.43 -7.03 11.83
N LEU A 216 -20.79 -6.02 11.23
CA LEU A 216 -19.33 -5.93 11.10
C LEU A 216 -18.61 -5.67 12.44
N THR A 217 -19.32 -5.13 13.44
CA THR A 217 -18.75 -4.81 14.76
C THR A 217 -19.32 -5.66 15.89
N ALA A 218 -20.10 -6.71 15.58
CA ALA A 218 -20.58 -7.63 16.60
C ALA A 218 -19.37 -8.31 17.27
N ALA A 219 -19.29 -8.25 18.61
CA ALA A 219 -18.18 -8.83 19.36
C ALA A 219 -18.04 -10.34 19.04
N THR A 220 -16.92 -10.69 18.43
CA THR A 220 -16.60 -12.02 17.90
C THR A 220 -16.46 -13.08 18.98
N ASP A 221 -16.20 -12.69 20.22
CA ASP A 221 -15.81 -13.59 21.31
C ASP A 221 -16.93 -14.52 21.79
N LYS A 222 -18.20 -14.28 21.44
CA LYS A 222 -19.34 -15.09 21.93
C LYS A 222 -20.41 -15.47 20.91
N THR A 223 -20.36 -14.93 19.69
CA THR A 223 -21.37 -15.20 18.65
C THR A 223 -20.73 -15.48 17.31
N ASP A 224 -21.04 -16.65 16.74
CA ASP A 224 -20.64 -17.05 15.40
C ASP A 224 -21.23 -16.06 14.37
N PRO A 225 -20.42 -15.24 13.66
CA PRO A 225 -20.93 -14.23 12.74
C PRO A 225 -21.70 -14.84 11.57
N PHE A 226 -21.58 -16.14 11.32
CA PHE A 226 -22.40 -16.82 10.33
C PHE A 226 -23.87 -16.89 10.73
N GLN A 227 -24.19 -16.89 12.03
CA GLN A 227 -25.58 -16.84 12.50
C GLN A 227 -26.21 -15.48 12.19
N THR A 228 -25.54 -14.39 12.54
CA THR A 228 -26.01 -13.02 12.23
C THR A 228 -26.03 -12.76 10.73
N TYR A 229 -25.08 -13.32 9.98
CA TYR A 229 -25.07 -13.28 8.52
C TYR A 229 -26.36 -13.84 7.89
N THR A 230 -26.91 -14.94 8.41
CA THR A 230 -28.18 -15.49 7.87
C THR A 230 -29.35 -14.52 8.00
N GLN A 231 -29.31 -13.63 9.00
CA GLN A 231 -30.34 -12.65 9.28
C GLN A 231 -30.15 -11.34 8.52
N LEU A 232 -28.98 -11.13 7.89
CA LEU A 232 -28.77 -9.97 7.04
C LEU A 232 -29.73 -9.97 5.84
N PRO A 233 -30.29 -8.81 5.47
CA PRO A 233 -30.97 -8.64 4.19
C PRO A 233 -30.09 -9.11 3.02
N ASN A 234 -30.72 -9.70 2.00
CA ASN A 234 -30.01 -10.27 0.84
C ASN A 234 -29.11 -9.26 0.11
N GLU A 235 -29.48 -7.97 0.16
CA GLU A 235 -28.67 -6.88 -0.39
C GLU A 235 -27.27 -6.75 0.26
N TYR A 236 -27.11 -7.10 1.55
CA TYR A 236 -25.82 -7.00 2.26
C TYR A 236 -25.01 -8.29 2.23
N LYS A 237 -25.68 -9.44 2.10
CA LYS A 237 -25.01 -10.75 2.17
C LYS A 237 -23.89 -10.91 1.14
N ASN A 238 -24.09 -10.32 -0.03
CA ASN A 238 -23.15 -10.41 -1.13
C ASN A 238 -22.21 -9.21 -1.20
N GLU A 239 -22.26 -8.28 -0.24
CA GLU A 239 -21.35 -7.15 -0.24
C GLU A 239 -19.92 -7.60 0.04
N LYS A 240 -18.99 -6.99 -0.68
CA LYS A 240 -17.56 -7.28 -0.60
C LYS A 240 -17.05 -7.30 0.85
N ILE A 241 -17.36 -6.24 1.60
CA ILE A 241 -16.90 -6.08 2.98
C ILE A 241 -17.47 -7.11 3.95
N VAL A 242 -18.70 -7.56 3.72
CA VAL A 242 -19.34 -8.61 4.53
C VAL A 242 -18.64 -9.95 4.30
N LEU A 243 -18.35 -10.28 3.05
CA LEU A 243 -17.63 -11.50 2.70
C LEU A 243 -16.17 -11.46 3.18
N LEU A 244 -15.52 -10.30 3.10
CA LEU A 244 -14.17 -10.12 3.63
C LEU A 244 -14.12 -10.29 5.16
N PHE A 245 -15.06 -9.68 5.89
CA PHE A 245 -15.17 -9.84 7.34
C PHE A 245 -15.36 -11.30 7.75
N LEU A 246 -16.25 -12.03 7.04
CA LEU A 246 -16.43 -13.45 7.29
C LEU A 246 -15.16 -14.25 6.97
N ALA A 247 -14.42 -13.90 5.93
CA ALA A 247 -13.16 -14.58 5.57
C ALA A 247 -12.12 -14.39 6.67
N GLN A 248 -11.94 -13.16 7.16
CA GLN A 248 -11.04 -12.83 8.27
C GLN A 248 -11.40 -13.60 9.53
N ASN A 249 -12.68 -13.60 9.92
CA ASN A 249 -13.14 -14.37 11.07
C ASN A 249 -12.85 -15.88 10.92
N THR A 250 -12.98 -16.44 9.72
CA THR A 250 -12.66 -17.86 9.49
C THR A 250 -11.18 -18.17 9.51
N ILE A 251 -10.31 -17.20 9.19
CA ILE A 251 -8.85 -17.32 9.37
C ILE A 251 -8.54 -17.32 10.88
N GLU A 252 -9.07 -16.34 11.62
CA GLU A 252 -8.85 -16.20 13.07
C GLU A 252 -9.35 -17.42 13.88
N THR A 253 -10.42 -18.07 13.41
CA THR A 253 -11.02 -19.25 14.06
C THR A 253 -10.59 -20.58 13.43
N GLU A 254 -9.62 -20.56 12.51
CA GLU A 254 -9.07 -21.72 11.81
C GLU A 254 -10.15 -22.66 11.23
N ASN A 255 -11.20 -22.07 10.63
CA ASN A 255 -12.36 -22.81 10.14
C ASN A 255 -12.37 -22.95 8.61
N ASP A 256 -11.56 -23.89 8.10
CA ASP A 256 -11.35 -24.12 6.67
C ASP A 256 -12.64 -24.31 5.86
N LYS A 257 -13.62 -25.04 6.42
CA LYS A 257 -14.88 -25.33 5.72
C LYS A 257 -15.69 -24.05 5.51
N LYS A 258 -15.77 -23.20 6.54
CA LYS A 258 -16.43 -21.91 6.42
C LYS A 258 -15.64 -20.97 5.52
N TYR A 259 -14.32 -20.96 5.64
CA TYR A 259 -13.44 -20.17 4.78
C TYR A 259 -13.67 -20.50 3.30
N GLN A 260 -13.69 -21.79 2.95
CA GLN A 260 -13.97 -22.24 1.58
C GLN A 260 -15.31 -21.74 1.05
N SER A 261 -16.35 -21.82 1.88
CA SER A 261 -17.70 -21.35 1.53
C SER A 261 -17.71 -19.83 1.29
N VAL A 262 -17.06 -19.05 2.17
CA VAL A 262 -16.95 -17.60 2.03
C VAL A 262 -16.14 -17.23 0.79
N LEU A 263 -14.99 -17.85 0.57
CA LEU A 263 -14.16 -17.58 -0.60
C LEU A 263 -14.90 -17.90 -1.90
N GLY A 264 -15.64 -19.01 -1.93
CA GLY A 264 -16.50 -19.36 -3.07
C GLY A 264 -17.59 -18.31 -3.32
N ALA A 265 -18.24 -17.82 -2.27
CA ALA A 265 -19.22 -16.73 -2.38
C ALA A 265 -18.58 -15.43 -2.86
N TYR A 266 -17.42 -15.06 -2.29
CA TYR A 266 -16.67 -13.86 -2.67
C TYR A 266 -16.34 -13.90 -4.16
N ARG A 267 -15.71 -14.97 -4.64
CA ARG A 267 -15.33 -15.10 -6.06
C ARG A 267 -16.53 -15.17 -6.99
N LYS A 268 -17.67 -15.67 -6.53
CA LYS A 268 -18.92 -15.66 -7.30
C LYS A 268 -19.50 -14.26 -7.48
N TYR A 269 -19.56 -13.47 -6.41
CA TYR A 269 -20.21 -12.16 -6.42
C TYR A 269 -19.27 -11.02 -6.82
N HIS A 270 -17.95 -11.18 -6.63
CA HIS A 270 -16.91 -10.21 -6.98
C HIS A 270 -15.77 -10.88 -7.77
N PRO A 271 -16.05 -11.44 -8.96
CA PRO A 271 -15.10 -12.29 -9.71
C PRO A 271 -13.85 -11.57 -10.25
N GLN A 272 -13.85 -10.25 -10.26
CA GLN A 272 -12.73 -9.42 -10.75
C GLN A 272 -12.01 -8.70 -9.61
N ASP A 273 -12.39 -9.00 -8.37
CA ASP A 273 -11.87 -8.30 -7.21
C ASP A 273 -10.53 -8.90 -6.78
N PRO A 274 -9.44 -8.14 -6.81
CA PRO A 274 -8.14 -8.69 -6.51
C PRO A 274 -7.94 -9.02 -5.03
N ALA A 275 -8.77 -8.49 -4.12
CA ALA A 275 -8.75 -8.87 -2.70
C ALA A 275 -9.08 -10.37 -2.52
N ALA A 276 -10.01 -10.88 -3.32
CA ALA A 276 -10.35 -12.31 -3.31
C ALA A 276 -9.20 -13.18 -3.80
N GLU A 277 -8.42 -12.69 -4.77
CA GLU A 277 -7.27 -13.43 -5.30
C GLU A 277 -6.11 -13.43 -4.29
N LEU A 278 -5.87 -12.32 -3.58
CA LEU A 278 -4.88 -12.29 -2.49
C LEU A 278 -5.21 -13.33 -1.41
N LEU A 279 -6.45 -13.34 -0.92
CA LEU A 279 -6.95 -14.32 0.05
C LEU A 279 -6.93 -15.78 -0.47
N SER A 280 -7.09 -15.95 -1.78
CA SER A 280 -7.11 -17.27 -2.40
C SER A 280 -5.73 -17.95 -2.42
N ILE A 281 -4.64 -17.18 -2.50
CA ILE A 281 -3.27 -17.72 -2.64
C ILE A 281 -2.92 -18.60 -1.44
N ASP A 282 -3.05 -18.07 -0.23
CA ASP A 282 -2.67 -18.80 1.00
C ASP A 282 -3.59 -20.00 1.21
N TYR A 283 -4.90 -19.81 1.05
CA TYR A 283 -5.86 -20.89 1.20
C TYR A 283 -5.62 -22.07 0.26
N PHE A 284 -5.43 -21.79 -1.03
CA PHE A 284 -5.14 -22.86 -1.98
C PHE A 284 -3.79 -23.50 -1.74
N SER A 285 -2.81 -22.76 -1.22
CA SER A 285 -1.50 -23.32 -0.85
C SER A 285 -1.63 -24.26 0.35
N MET A 286 -2.29 -23.83 1.43
CA MET A 286 -2.52 -24.62 2.65
C MET A 286 -3.34 -25.89 2.37
N THR A 287 -4.33 -25.80 1.48
CA THR A 287 -5.17 -26.94 1.07
C THR A 287 -4.57 -27.75 -0.08
N LYS A 288 -3.30 -27.50 -0.43
CA LYS A 288 -2.53 -28.21 -1.48
C LYS A 288 -3.14 -28.14 -2.89
N GLN A 289 -4.01 -27.17 -3.13
CA GLN A 289 -4.58 -26.81 -4.43
C GLN A 289 -3.62 -25.90 -5.22
N TYR A 290 -2.35 -26.32 -5.37
CA TYR A 290 -1.25 -25.46 -5.84
C TYR A 290 -1.52 -24.82 -7.21
N LYS A 291 -2.17 -25.52 -8.15
CA LYS A 291 -2.54 -24.94 -9.45
C LYS A 291 -3.47 -23.72 -9.30
N GLN A 292 -4.46 -23.80 -8.42
CA GLN A 292 -5.38 -22.68 -8.16
C GLN A 292 -4.68 -21.52 -7.44
N ALA A 293 -3.70 -21.82 -6.57
CA ALA A 293 -2.86 -20.78 -5.97
C ALA A 293 -2.07 -20.03 -7.05
N LEU A 294 -1.40 -20.76 -7.96
CA LEU A 294 -0.65 -20.18 -9.09
C LEU A 294 -1.53 -19.32 -10.00
N GLU A 295 -2.73 -19.80 -10.34
CA GLU A 295 -3.69 -19.02 -11.14
C GLU A 295 -4.17 -17.76 -10.39
N SER A 296 -4.28 -17.81 -9.06
CA SER A 296 -4.64 -16.65 -8.24
C SER A 296 -3.51 -15.61 -8.24
N ILE A 297 -2.25 -16.05 -8.20
CA ILE A 297 -1.08 -15.17 -8.39
C ILE A 297 -1.11 -14.52 -9.78
N ASP A 298 -1.46 -15.26 -10.83
CA ASP A 298 -1.57 -14.71 -12.19
C ASP A 298 -2.66 -13.63 -12.28
N ARG A 299 -3.86 -13.90 -11.72
CA ARG A 299 -4.97 -12.93 -11.69
C ARG A 299 -4.64 -11.71 -10.84
N LEU A 300 -3.99 -11.89 -9.69
CA LEU A 300 -3.51 -10.80 -8.86
C LEU A 300 -2.48 -9.94 -9.61
N THR A 301 -1.50 -10.56 -10.27
CA THR A 301 -0.50 -9.88 -11.10
C THR A 301 -1.16 -9.04 -12.19
N ALA A 302 -2.17 -9.59 -12.87
CA ALA A 302 -2.91 -8.88 -13.90
C ALA A 302 -3.72 -7.71 -13.33
N ALA A 303 -4.37 -7.88 -12.18
CA ALA A 303 -5.17 -6.84 -11.54
C ALA A 303 -4.30 -5.69 -11.00
N ILE A 304 -3.12 -6.01 -10.45
CA ILE A 304 -2.17 -4.98 -10.05
C ILE A 304 -1.43 -4.36 -11.23
N LYS A 305 -1.70 -4.72 -12.50
CA LYS A 305 -1.21 -4.11 -13.76
C LYS A 305 0.25 -3.60 -13.72
N THR A 306 1.11 -4.29 -12.99
CA THR A 306 2.53 -3.99 -12.85
C THR A 306 3.26 -5.29 -12.52
N THR A 307 4.55 -5.32 -12.80
CA THR A 307 5.39 -6.44 -12.38
C THR A 307 5.88 -6.14 -10.97
N ASP A 308 5.56 -7.02 -10.03
CA ASP A 308 6.11 -7.01 -8.68
C ASP A 308 7.01 -8.24 -8.49
N PRO A 309 8.32 -8.07 -8.26
CA PRO A 309 9.24 -9.16 -7.95
C PRO A 309 8.79 -10.03 -6.76
N TYR A 310 8.06 -9.47 -5.80
CA TYR A 310 7.52 -10.24 -4.68
C TYR A 310 6.57 -11.35 -5.11
N LEU A 311 5.74 -11.14 -6.15
CA LEU A 311 4.86 -12.18 -6.67
C LEU A 311 5.61 -13.32 -7.37
N TYR A 312 6.86 -13.09 -7.82
CA TYR A 312 7.73 -14.20 -8.23
C TYR A 312 8.22 -14.99 -7.03
N SER A 313 8.53 -14.33 -5.90
CA SER A 313 8.87 -15.01 -4.64
C SER A 313 7.71 -15.85 -4.13
N VAL A 314 6.51 -15.28 -4.03
CA VAL A 314 5.29 -16.00 -3.61
C VAL A 314 5.04 -17.21 -4.53
N ARG A 315 5.18 -17.03 -5.84
CA ARG A 315 5.10 -18.15 -6.81
C ARG A 315 6.15 -19.22 -6.55
N SER A 316 7.39 -18.85 -6.22
CA SER A 316 8.43 -19.80 -5.84
C SER A 316 8.03 -20.58 -4.59
N GLY A 317 7.50 -19.94 -3.56
CA GLY A 317 6.99 -20.62 -2.35
C GLY A 317 5.96 -21.68 -2.68
N VAL A 318 4.94 -21.34 -3.47
CA VAL A 318 3.91 -22.31 -3.92
C VAL A 318 4.52 -23.48 -4.71
N LEU A 319 5.51 -23.21 -5.57
CA LEU A 319 6.18 -24.23 -6.36
C LEU A 319 7.09 -25.15 -5.53
N ILE A 320 7.69 -24.64 -4.45
CA ILE A 320 8.43 -25.44 -3.46
C ILE A 320 7.48 -26.44 -2.81
N GLU A 321 6.34 -25.98 -2.29
CA GLU A 321 5.32 -26.83 -1.68
C GLU A 321 4.73 -27.86 -2.66
N MET A 322 4.62 -27.49 -3.95
CA MET A 322 4.19 -28.38 -5.02
C MET A 322 5.25 -29.43 -5.42
N GLY A 323 6.50 -29.26 -4.98
CA GLY A 323 7.64 -30.13 -5.33
C GLY A 323 8.32 -29.82 -6.67
N ASP A 324 7.94 -28.73 -7.36
CA ASP A 324 8.60 -28.29 -8.60
C ASP A 324 9.78 -27.36 -8.29
N HIS A 325 10.81 -27.95 -7.67
CA HIS A 325 11.98 -27.22 -7.18
C HIS A 325 12.76 -26.50 -8.32
N ASN A 326 12.71 -27.05 -9.53
CA ASN A 326 13.39 -26.46 -10.70
C ASN A 326 12.70 -25.16 -11.12
N LEU A 327 11.37 -25.15 -11.22
CA LEU A 327 10.64 -23.95 -11.58
C LEU A 327 10.65 -22.94 -10.44
N ALA A 328 10.57 -23.40 -9.19
CA ALA A 328 10.70 -22.55 -8.01
C ALA A 328 12.01 -21.76 -8.04
N GLY A 329 13.15 -22.43 -8.23
CA GLY A 329 14.47 -21.79 -8.30
C GLY A 329 14.58 -20.74 -9.40
N LYS A 330 13.93 -20.94 -10.56
CA LYS A 330 13.86 -19.94 -11.63
C LYS A 330 13.12 -18.68 -11.19
N TYR A 331 11.98 -18.81 -10.52
CA TYR A 331 11.20 -17.67 -10.05
C TYR A 331 11.85 -16.95 -8.87
N ALA A 332 12.44 -17.68 -7.92
CA ALA A 332 13.21 -17.07 -6.83
C ALA A 332 14.43 -16.31 -7.36
N SER A 333 15.18 -16.89 -8.30
CA SER A 333 16.32 -16.20 -8.94
C SER A 333 15.87 -14.94 -9.69
N LYS A 334 14.78 -15.04 -10.45
CA LYS A 334 14.22 -13.86 -11.13
C LYS A 334 13.80 -12.76 -10.15
N ALA A 335 13.23 -13.13 -9.02
CA ALA A 335 12.82 -12.18 -7.99
C ALA A 335 14.05 -11.45 -7.39
N SER A 336 15.11 -12.19 -7.03
CA SER A 336 16.34 -11.59 -6.47
C SER A 336 17.16 -10.81 -7.51
N GLU A 337 17.08 -11.16 -8.79
CA GLU A 337 17.69 -10.37 -9.87
C GLU A 337 16.99 -9.03 -10.07
N LEU A 338 15.64 -9.02 -10.06
CA LEU A 338 14.84 -7.81 -10.25
C LEU A 338 14.82 -6.92 -9.01
N GLU A 339 14.85 -7.53 -7.82
CA GLU A 339 14.90 -6.82 -6.56
C GLU A 339 15.93 -7.46 -5.60
N PRO A 340 17.21 -7.07 -5.72
CA PRO A 340 18.30 -7.66 -4.93
C PRO A 340 18.21 -7.45 -3.42
N ASP A 341 17.34 -6.55 -2.97
CA ASP A 341 17.12 -6.20 -1.57
C ASP A 341 15.76 -6.72 -1.06
N LEU A 342 15.18 -7.72 -1.74
CA LEU A 342 14.02 -8.48 -1.27
C LEU A 342 14.52 -9.77 -0.60
N LEU A 343 14.16 -10.00 0.68
CA LEU A 343 14.70 -11.09 1.48
C LEU A 343 14.20 -12.47 1.02
N GLN A 344 12.89 -12.63 0.83
CA GLN A 344 12.25 -13.94 0.62
C GLN A 344 12.80 -14.77 -0.54
N PRO A 345 13.13 -14.19 -1.70
CA PRO A 345 13.80 -14.92 -2.77
C PRO A 345 15.04 -15.67 -2.30
N TYR A 346 15.85 -15.05 -1.43
CA TYR A 346 17.06 -15.69 -0.91
C TYR A 346 16.76 -16.79 0.11
N LEU A 347 15.72 -16.64 0.94
CA LEU A 347 15.24 -17.71 1.81
C LEU A 347 14.81 -18.93 0.98
N HIS A 348 14.06 -18.73 -0.10
CA HIS A 348 13.70 -19.81 -1.01
C HIS A 348 14.92 -20.45 -1.69
N LEU A 349 15.89 -19.64 -2.13
CA LEU A 349 17.12 -20.14 -2.76
C LEU A 349 17.99 -20.95 -1.81
N ILE A 350 18.04 -20.60 -0.52
CA ILE A 350 18.69 -21.40 0.52
C ILE A 350 17.99 -22.74 0.66
N ASN A 351 16.67 -22.75 0.87
CA ASN A 351 15.92 -23.99 1.03
C ASN A 351 16.12 -24.93 -0.16
N LEU A 352 15.95 -24.39 -1.38
CA LEU A 352 16.12 -25.15 -2.63
C LEU A 352 17.55 -25.69 -2.80
N SER A 353 18.57 -24.88 -2.52
CA SER A 353 19.96 -25.31 -2.68
C SER A 353 20.36 -26.38 -1.65
N VAL A 354 19.88 -26.28 -0.40
CA VAL A 354 20.08 -27.33 0.61
C VAL A 354 19.39 -28.62 0.18
N MET A 355 18.10 -28.56 -0.17
CA MET A 355 17.32 -29.71 -0.63
C MET A 355 17.95 -30.39 -1.86
N GLN A 356 18.57 -29.64 -2.76
CA GLN A 356 19.22 -30.15 -3.96
C GLN A 356 20.69 -30.57 -3.75
N GLY A 357 21.24 -30.43 -2.54
CA GLY A 357 22.64 -30.76 -2.25
C GLY A 357 23.67 -29.77 -2.82
N GLN A 358 23.24 -28.56 -3.20
CA GLN A 358 24.06 -27.52 -3.79
C GLN A 358 24.69 -26.63 -2.70
N PHE A 359 25.52 -27.22 -1.84
CA PHE A 359 25.98 -26.58 -0.59
C PHE A 359 26.81 -25.29 -0.80
N ASP A 360 27.60 -25.20 -1.89
CA ASP A 360 28.32 -23.97 -2.23
C ASP A 360 27.36 -22.81 -2.54
N ALA A 361 26.23 -23.10 -3.21
CA ALA A 361 25.20 -22.11 -3.49
C ALA A 361 24.48 -21.71 -2.19
N SER A 362 24.17 -22.68 -1.32
CA SER A 362 23.57 -22.41 0.00
C SER A 362 24.41 -21.43 0.80
N ILE A 363 25.73 -21.66 0.88
CA ILE A 363 26.67 -20.77 1.58
C ILE A 363 26.69 -19.38 0.96
N LYS A 364 26.72 -19.28 -0.37
CA LYS A 364 26.67 -17.99 -1.06
C LYS A 364 25.42 -17.19 -0.67
N TYR A 365 24.26 -17.84 -0.59
CA TYR A 365 23.02 -17.17 -0.20
C TYR A 365 22.95 -16.84 1.29
N LEU A 366 23.52 -17.69 2.17
CA LEU A 366 23.68 -17.37 3.60
C LEU A 366 24.56 -16.13 3.80
N ASP A 367 25.64 -15.99 3.03
CA ASP A 367 26.46 -14.78 3.07
C ASP A 367 25.70 -13.52 2.60
N VAL A 368 24.80 -13.66 1.61
CA VAL A 368 23.91 -12.56 1.20
C VAL A 368 22.95 -12.19 2.33
N LEU A 369 22.30 -13.17 2.96
CA LEU A 369 21.42 -12.95 4.12
C LEU A 369 22.11 -12.16 5.23
N ASN A 370 23.30 -12.61 5.63
CA ASN A 370 24.07 -11.98 6.67
C ASN A 370 24.55 -10.57 6.28
N SER A 371 25.04 -10.38 5.06
CA SER A 371 25.65 -9.10 4.64
C SER A 371 24.63 -8.02 4.26
N LYS A 372 23.49 -8.38 3.67
CA LYS A 372 22.48 -7.43 3.22
C LYS A 372 21.36 -7.22 4.21
N PHE A 373 20.93 -8.29 4.86
CA PHE A 373 19.69 -8.30 5.64
C PHE A 373 19.95 -8.46 7.14
N GLY A 374 21.20 -8.75 7.54
CA GLY A 374 21.58 -8.94 8.93
C GLY A 374 21.07 -10.23 9.56
N PHE A 375 20.53 -11.16 8.75
CA PHE A 375 20.09 -12.48 9.23
C PHE A 375 21.27 -13.42 9.38
N ALA A 376 21.47 -13.93 10.59
CA ALA A 376 22.44 -14.97 10.86
C ALA A 376 21.90 -16.34 10.44
N TYR A 377 22.79 -17.31 10.28
CA TYR A 377 22.37 -18.69 10.00
C TYR A 377 21.55 -19.27 11.17
N GLU A 378 21.89 -18.88 12.40
CA GLU A 378 21.23 -19.29 13.63
C GLU A 378 19.77 -18.79 13.73
N ASP A 379 19.39 -17.79 12.95
CA ASP A 379 18.01 -17.28 12.87
C ASP A 379 17.12 -18.13 11.95
N LEU A 380 17.70 -19.10 11.23
CA LEU A 380 17.01 -19.94 10.26
C LEU A 380 16.74 -21.33 10.83
N ASP A 381 15.51 -21.82 10.66
CA ASP A 381 15.20 -23.24 10.84
C ASP A 381 15.24 -23.95 9.49
N LEU A 382 16.31 -24.74 9.29
CA LEU A 382 16.51 -25.56 8.10
C LEU A 382 16.43 -27.06 8.43
N SER A 383 16.07 -27.42 9.67
CA SER A 383 16.21 -28.78 10.19
C SER A 383 15.31 -29.81 9.50
N GLU A 384 14.15 -29.36 9.03
CA GLU A 384 13.17 -30.18 8.32
C GLU A 384 13.48 -30.33 6.81
N LEU A 385 14.55 -29.69 6.30
CA LEU A 385 14.89 -29.78 4.89
C LEU A 385 15.63 -31.07 4.55
N ASP A 386 15.26 -31.67 3.41
CA ASP A 386 16.03 -32.74 2.80
C ASP A 386 17.51 -32.33 2.66
N ASN A 387 18.41 -33.28 2.94
CA ASN A 387 19.86 -33.07 2.92
C ASN A 387 20.43 -32.05 3.93
N PHE A 388 19.65 -31.55 4.90
CA PHE A 388 20.17 -30.66 5.95
C PHE A 388 21.34 -31.28 6.74
N ASP A 389 21.22 -32.54 7.17
CA ASP A 389 22.31 -33.26 7.85
C ASP A 389 23.58 -33.35 6.99
N LYS A 390 23.42 -33.54 5.68
CA LYS A 390 24.55 -33.58 4.75
C LYS A 390 25.16 -32.19 4.56
N PHE A 391 24.34 -31.15 4.54
CA PHE A 391 24.80 -29.77 4.47
C PHE A 391 25.65 -29.42 5.69
N THR A 392 25.16 -29.66 6.91
CA THR A 392 25.90 -29.34 8.14
C THR A 392 27.14 -30.22 8.34
N ALA A 393 27.12 -31.46 7.83
CA ALA A 393 28.29 -32.34 7.84
C ALA A 393 29.33 -32.00 6.74
N SER A 394 28.96 -31.20 5.74
CA SER A 394 29.78 -30.91 4.56
C SER A 394 31.08 -30.18 4.91
N PRO A 395 32.19 -30.44 4.18
CA PRO A 395 33.42 -29.67 4.33
C PRO A 395 33.20 -28.17 4.13
N GLN A 396 32.34 -27.79 3.17
CA GLN A 396 32.04 -26.41 2.83
C GLN A 396 31.41 -25.67 4.01
N PHE A 397 30.40 -26.27 4.65
CA PHE A 397 29.72 -25.64 5.80
C PHE A 397 30.64 -25.53 7.01
N LYS A 398 31.42 -26.59 7.31
CA LYS A 398 32.40 -26.56 8.42
C LYS A 398 33.45 -25.47 8.23
N GLN A 399 33.96 -25.31 7.02
CA GLN A 399 34.88 -24.24 6.67
C GLN A 399 34.23 -22.87 6.85
N TRP A 400 33.05 -22.65 6.26
CA TRP A 400 32.31 -21.40 6.38
C TRP A 400 32.03 -21.01 7.84
N GLN A 401 31.55 -21.96 8.66
CA GLN A 401 31.27 -21.72 10.08
C GLN A 401 32.53 -21.37 10.87
N SER A 402 33.67 -22.02 10.59
CA SER A 402 34.95 -21.69 11.25
C SER A 402 35.42 -20.27 10.94
N VAL A 403 35.28 -19.82 9.68
CA VAL A 403 35.64 -18.46 9.25
C VAL A 403 34.76 -17.44 9.96
N LYS A 404 33.45 -17.69 10.05
CA LYS A 404 32.51 -16.80 10.74
C LYS A 404 32.77 -16.72 12.25
N LYS A 405 33.10 -17.84 12.90
CA LYS A 405 33.48 -17.86 14.33
C LYS A 405 34.74 -17.03 14.60
N VAL A 406 35.76 -17.11 13.75
CA VAL A 406 36.97 -16.30 13.86
C VAL A 406 36.67 -14.81 13.64
N ALA A 407 35.78 -14.48 12.70
CA ALA A 407 35.37 -13.09 12.45
C ALA A 407 34.53 -12.48 13.58
N ALA A 408 33.79 -13.30 14.34
CA ALA A 408 32.94 -12.87 15.45
C ALA A 408 33.70 -12.71 16.79
N GLN A 409 34.93 -13.23 16.91
CA GLN A 409 35.76 -12.96 18.08
C GLN A 409 36.26 -11.50 18.03
N PRO A 410 36.22 -10.74 19.13
CA PRO A 410 36.87 -9.45 19.18
C PRO A 410 38.33 -9.64 18.79
N LYS A 411 38.88 -8.76 17.96
CA LYS A 411 40.33 -8.73 17.73
C LYS A 411 41.03 -8.42 19.06
N GLU A 412 41.29 -9.44 19.87
CA GLU A 412 42.26 -9.35 20.95
C GLU A 412 43.63 -9.13 20.30
N GLY A 413 44.10 -7.89 20.33
CA GLY A 413 45.45 -7.54 19.88
C GLY A 413 45.54 -6.39 18.89
N SER A 414 45.11 -5.19 19.31
CA SER A 414 45.87 -3.98 18.98
C SER A 414 45.93 -3.10 20.23
N VAL A 415 46.62 -3.61 21.25
CA VAL A 415 47.28 -2.78 22.27
C VAL A 415 48.77 -2.85 21.95
N ASN A 416 49.20 -1.89 21.13
CA ASN A 416 50.38 -1.03 21.31
C ASN A 416 50.70 -0.31 20.01
#